data_AF-A0A1Z8L0I4-F1
#
_entry.id   AF-A0A1Z8L0I4-F1
#
_cell.length_a   1.000
_cell.length_b   1.000
_cell.length_c   1.000
_cell.angle_alpha   90.00
_cell.angle_beta   90.00
_cell.angle_gamma   90.00
#
_symmetry.space_group_name_H-M   'P 1'
#
loop_
_entity.id
_entity.type
_entity.pdbx_description
1 polymer ?
#
loop_
_entity_poly.entity_id
_entity_poly.type
_entity_poly.pdbx_seq_one_letter_code
_entity_poly.pdbx_strand_id
1 'polypeptide(L)'
;MQAWQNHCSPNSFGGLFAKKNKIPLVATRPSVLILNGPNLNMLGLREPEIYGADTLDDIRTLCLAHGEALGLDIVFEQSNNEGDMVTAIQQARDTHAGLIINAAAYTHTSVAILDALKLLSQPIIEVHLSNPYQREAFRHQSYVAPAAKGMICGLGAQGYTLALTAIAQLLDGENNS
;
A
#
# COMPACT_ATOMS: atom_id res chain seq x y z
N MET A 1 86.84 -11.87 -16.83
CA MET A 1 86.43 -10.81 -17.79
C MET A 1 85.17 -11.30 -18.50
N GLN A 2 84.20 -10.40 -18.72
CA GLN A 2 82.80 -10.60 -19.21
C GLN A 2 81.86 -11.13 -18.10
N ALA A 3 81.00 -10.32 -17.44
CA ALA A 3 79.83 -9.53 -17.90
C ALA A 3 78.86 -10.40 -18.72
N TRP A 4 77.60 -10.62 -18.32
CA TRP A 4 76.47 -9.68 -18.38
C TRP A 4 75.44 -9.96 -17.26
N GLN A 5 75.02 -8.92 -16.54
CA GLN A 5 73.86 -8.94 -15.64
C GLN A 5 72.72 -8.15 -16.29
N ASN A 6 71.53 -8.75 -16.29
CA ASN A 6 70.29 -8.19 -16.81
C ASN A 6 69.94 -6.86 -16.15
N HIS A 7 69.83 -5.80 -16.95
CA HIS A 7 69.16 -4.56 -16.61
C HIS A 7 67.71 -4.63 -17.11
N CYS A 8 66.74 -4.52 -16.20
CA CYS A 8 65.42 -3.98 -16.53
C CYS A 8 64.75 -3.43 -15.26
N SER A 9 64.73 -2.12 -15.16
CA SER A 9 63.71 -1.30 -14.50
C SER A 9 63.41 -0.18 -15.52
N PRO A 10 62.14 0.18 -15.78
CA PRO A 10 61.49 1.15 -14.90
C PRO A 10 60.00 0.93 -14.63
N ASN A 11 59.64 1.36 -13.42
CA ASN A 11 58.30 1.76 -13.01
C ASN A 11 57.62 2.75 -13.98
N SER A 12 56.29 2.77 -13.88
CA SER A 12 55.36 3.91 -13.99
C SER A 12 54.32 3.83 -15.11
N PHE A 13 53.27 3.04 -14.87
CA PHE A 13 51.96 3.33 -15.46
C PHE A 13 51.08 3.97 -14.38
N GLY A 14 50.84 5.27 -14.55
CA GLY A 14 49.96 6.07 -13.72
C GLY A 14 48.54 5.50 -13.72
N GLY A 15 48.03 5.23 -12.53
CA GLY A 15 46.63 4.95 -12.31
C GLY A 15 45.81 6.22 -12.49
N LEU A 16 45.06 6.29 -13.59
CA LEU A 16 43.90 7.17 -13.70
C LEU A 16 42.65 6.29 -13.65
N PHE A 17 42.36 5.75 -12.48
CA PHE A 17 41.05 5.16 -12.21
C PHE A 17 40.03 6.31 -12.19
N ALA A 18 39.34 6.49 -13.32
CA ALA A 18 38.16 7.32 -13.41
C ALA A 18 37.16 6.86 -12.33
N LYS A 19 36.91 7.73 -11.34
CA LYS A 19 35.80 7.57 -10.40
C LYS A 19 34.52 7.55 -11.23
N LYS A 20 33.92 6.37 -11.42
CA LYS A 20 32.57 6.24 -11.94
C LYS A 20 31.64 6.96 -10.98
N ASN A 21 31.16 8.15 -11.36
CA ASN A 21 30.05 8.80 -10.67
C ASN A 21 28.84 7.84 -10.74
N LYS A 22 28.45 7.30 -9.59
CA LYS A 22 27.16 6.63 -9.45
C LYS A 22 26.09 7.71 -9.64
N ILE A 23 25.35 7.64 -10.75
CA ILE A 23 24.08 8.34 -10.88
C ILE A 23 23.20 7.79 -9.75
N PRO A 24 22.61 8.63 -8.88
CA PRO A 24 21.72 8.13 -7.84
C PRO A 24 20.54 7.44 -8.55
N LEU A 25 20.34 6.15 -8.27
CA LEU A 25 19.10 5.48 -8.61
C LEU A 25 17.99 6.29 -7.93
N VAL A 26 17.05 6.82 -8.72
CA VAL A 26 15.83 7.41 -8.15
C VAL A 26 15.16 6.28 -7.39
N ALA A 27 15.17 6.35 -6.04
CA ALA A 27 14.48 5.37 -5.22
C ALA A 27 12.99 5.48 -5.58
N THR A 28 12.46 4.47 -6.25
CA THR A 28 11.03 4.39 -6.57
C THR A 28 10.28 4.19 -5.26
N ARG A 29 9.37 5.10 -4.93
CA ARG A 29 8.51 4.98 -3.74
C ARG A 29 7.60 3.76 -3.92
N PRO A 30 7.41 2.93 -2.89
CA PRO A 30 6.48 1.81 -2.98
C PRO A 30 5.06 2.34 -3.12
N SER A 31 4.31 1.75 -4.06
CA SER A 31 2.93 2.15 -4.32
C SER A 31 1.95 1.36 -3.46
N VAL A 32 0.91 2.02 -2.95
CA VAL A 32 -0.17 1.40 -2.15
C VAL A 32 -1.52 1.72 -2.79
N LEU A 33 -2.31 0.68 -3.04
CA LEU A 33 -3.69 0.83 -3.48
C LEU A 33 -4.59 1.00 -2.25
N ILE A 34 -5.44 2.01 -2.28
CA ILE A 34 -6.57 2.18 -1.37
C ILE A 34 -7.84 1.96 -2.17
N LEU A 35 -8.52 0.83 -1.90
CA LEU A 35 -9.70 0.41 -2.64
C LEU A 35 -10.97 0.53 -1.79
N ASN A 36 -11.94 1.28 -2.30
CA ASN A 36 -13.17 1.61 -1.60
C ASN A 36 -14.38 0.99 -2.30
N GLY A 37 -15.18 0.26 -1.53
CA GLY A 37 -16.35 -0.45 -2.02
C GLY A 37 -17.60 0.40 -2.20
N PRO A 38 -18.76 -0.26 -2.31
CA PRO A 38 -19.98 0.38 -2.75
C PRO A 38 -20.50 1.41 -1.75
N ASN A 39 -21.16 2.44 -2.28
CA ASN A 39 -21.78 3.56 -1.58
C ASN A 39 -20.83 4.51 -0.85
N LEU A 40 -19.52 4.23 -0.78
CA LEU A 40 -18.56 5.17 -0.17
C LEU A 40 -18.41 6.46 -0.97
N ASN A 41 -18.72 6.45 -2.27
CA ASN A 41 -18.83 7.67 -3.08
C ASN A 41 -19.96 8.61 -2.64
N MET A 42 -20.87 8.14 -1.76
CA MET A 42 -22.00 8.92 -1.24
C MET A 42 -21.74 9.50 0.15
N LEU A 43 -20.51 9.39 0.68
CA LEU A 43 -20.11 10.02 1.95
C LEU A 43 -20.30 11.55 1.88
N GLY A 44 -20.65 12.15 3.02
CA GLY A 44 -21.00 13.58 3.13
C GLY A 44 -22.41 13.94 2.63
N LEU A 45 -23.07 13.06 1.87
CA LEU A 45 -24.45 13.27 1.39
C LEU A 45 -25.51 12.55 2.23
N ARG A 46 -25.13 11.54 3.02
CA ARG A 46 -26.03 10.70 3.81
C ARG A 46 -25.58 10.63 5.27
N GLU A 47 -26.54 10.75 6.20
CA GLU A 47 -26.39 10.43 7.63
C GLU A 47 -25.07 10.91 8.28
N PRO A 48 -24.79 12.22 8.27
CA PRO A 48 -23.54 12.78 8.79
C PRO A 48 -23.27 12.44 10.26
N GLU A 49 -24.32 12.13 11.03
CA GLU A 49 -24.22 11.70 12.43
C GLU A 49 -23.55 10.31 12.60
N ILE A 50 -23.60 9.45 11.58
CA ILE A 50 -23.05 8.08 11.64
C ILE A 50 -21.68 8.00 10.96
N TYR A 51 -21.48 8.71 9.85
CA TYR A 51 -20.28 8.58 9.01
C TYR A 51 -19.35 9.79 9.05
N GLY A 52 -19.74 10.87 9.74
CA GLY A 52 -19.04 12.15 9.73
C GLY A 52 -19.42 13.01 8.52
N ALA A 53 -18.92 14.25 8.53
CA ALA A 53 -19.13 15.21 7.44
C ALA A 53 -18.11 15.02 6.29
N ASP A 54 -17.05 14.25 6.50
CA ASP A 54 -16.00 14.04 5.51
C ASP A 54 -16.54 13.31 4.29
N THR A 55 -16.24 13.85 3.11
CA THR A 55 -16.49 13.17 1.83
C THR A 55 -15.39 12.16 1.52
N LEU A 56 -15.63 11.29 0.54
CA LEU A 56 -14.57 10.38 0.08
C LEU A 56 -13.38 11.13 -0.53
N ASP A 57 -13.60 12.32 -1.09
CA ASP A 57 -12.55 13.17 -1.65
C ASP A 57 -11.71 13.83 -0.54
N ASP A 58 -12.31 14.16 0.61
CA ASP A 58 -11.57 14.61 1.79
C ASP A 58 -10.66 13.49 2.32
N ILE A 59 -11.19 12.26 2.41
CA ILE A 59 -10.41 11.07 2.79
C ILE A 59 -9.28 10.82 1.77
N ARG A 60 -9.55 10.94 0.47
CA ARG A 60 -8.51 10.83 -0.57
C ARG A 60 -7.39 11.84 -0.31
N THR A 61 -7.74 13.11 -0.09
CA THR A 61 -6.77 14.19 0.14
C THR A 61 -5.92 13.91 1.38
N LEU A 62 -6.55 13.46 2.47
CA LEU A 62 -5.88 13.05 3.70
C LEU A 62 -4.89 11.89 3.43
N CYS A 63 -5.31 10.85 2.72
CA CYS A 63 -4.46 9.70 2.40
C CYS A 63 -3.28 10.05 1.51
N LEU A 64 -3.48 10.89 0.48
CA LEU A 64 -2.40 11.33 -0.40
C LEU A 64 -1.32 12.10 0.39
N ALA A 65 -1.74 13.06 1.21
CA ALA A 65 -0.82 13.86 2.02
C ALA A 65 -0.06 13.01 3.06
N HIS A 66 -0.77 12.09 3.73
CA HIS A 66 -0.15 11.19 4.72
C HIS A 66 0.79 10.16 4.06
N GLY A 67 0.40 9.63 2.91
CA GLY A 67 1.23 8.74 2.10
C GLY A 67 2.53 9.41 1.65
N GLU A 68 2.47 10.66 1.19
CA GLU A 68 3.66 11.44 0.85
C GLU A 68 4.61 11.59 2.04
N ALA A 69 4.08 11.90 3.22
CA ALA A 69 4.86 12.02 4.46
C ALA A 69 5.52 10.69 4.87
N LEU A 70 4.94 9.55 4.50
CA LEU A 70 5.48 8.20 4.71
C LEU A 70 6.38 7.72 3.56
N GLY A 71 6.55 8.51 2.49
CA GLY A 71 7.30 8.10 1.31
C GLY A 71 6.61 7.03 0.46
N LEU A 72 5.27 6.97 0.49
CA LEU A 72 4.43 6.05 -0.28
C LEU A 72 3.77 6.76 -1.46
N ASP A 73 3.63 6.07 -2.59
CA ASP A 73 2.81 6.54 -3.71
C ASP A 73 1.39 5.95 -3.63
N ILE A 74 0.39 6.79 -3.44
CA ILE A 74 -0.98 6.34 -3.18
C ILE A 74 -1.80 6.31 -4.47
N VAL A 75 -2.38 5.15 -4.77
CA VAL A 75 -3.46 5.00 -5.75
C VAL A 75 -4.77 4.85 -4.99
N PHE A 76 -5.75 5.70 -5.28
CA PHE A 76 -7.00 5.74 -4.54
C PHE A 76 -8.18 5.52 -5.47
N GLU A 77 -8.86 4.40 -5.31
CA GLU A 77 -9.94 3.96 -6.18
C GLU A 77 -11.22 3.68 -5.40
N GLN A 78 -12.35 3.79 -6.09
CA GLN A 78 -13.67 3.43 -5.59
C GLN A 78 -14.47 2.74 -6.69
N SER A 79 -15.21 1.69 -6.34
CA SER A 79 -16.20 1.12 -7.23
C SER A 79 -17.43 0.62 -6.49
N ASN A 80 -18.58 0.73 -7.17
CA ASN A 80 -19.83 0.12 -6.75
C ASN A 80 -20.02 -1.30 -7.31
N ASN A 81 -19.16 -1.74 -8.24
CA ASN A 81 -19.25 -3.06 -8.86
C ASN A 81 -18.21 -4.00 -8.26
N GLU A 82 -18.66 -5.16 -7.79
CA GLU A 82 -17.80 -6.21 -7.24
C GLU A 82 -16.71 -6.67 -8.23
N GLY A 83 -17.07 -6.86 -9.50
CA GLY A 83 -16.12 -7.32 -10.53
C GLY A 83 -14.98 -6.35 -10.80
N ASP A 84 -15.24 -5.04 -10.73
CA ASP A 84 -14.21 -4.02 -10.89
C ASP A 84 -13.22 -4.07 -9.71
N MET A 85 -13.75 -4.23 -8.48
CA MET A 85 -12.90 -4.39 -7.29
C MET A 85 -12.05 -5.66 -7.37
N VAL A 86 -12.62 -6.78 -7.80
CA VAL A 86 -11.87 -8.03 -8.02
C VAL A 86 -10.75 -7.82 -9.04
N THR A 87 -11.05 -7.12 -10.13
CA THR A 87 -10.05 -6.81 -11.18
C THR A 87 -8.93 -5.93 -10.65
N ALA A 88 -9.26 -4.87 -9.90
CA ALA A 88 -8.28 -3.97 -9.28
C ALA A 88 -7.39 -4.72 -8.27
N ILE A 89 -7.96 -5.60 -7.46
CA ILE A 89 -7.20 -6.46 -6.52
C ILE A 89 -6.23 -7.36 -7.29
N GLN A 90 -6.68 -8.02 -8.36
CA GLN A 90 -5.82 -8.89 -9.16
C GLN A 90 -4.66 -8.13 -9.81
N GLN A 91 -4.92 -6.92 -10.32
CA GLN A 91 -3.88 -6.05 -10.89
C GLN A 91 -2.88 -5.59 -9.82
N ALA A 92 -3.36 -5.30 -8.60
CA ALA A 92 -2.53 -4.84 -7.50
C ALA A 92 -1.42 -5.82 -7.12
N ARG A 93 -1.59 -7.11 -7.40
CA ARG A 93 -0.59 -8.15 -7.19
C ARG A 93 0.74 -7.85 -7.89
N ASP A 94 0.71 -7.19 -9.05
CA ASP A 94 1.92 -6.92 -9.84
C ASP A 94 2.31 -5.43 -9.86
N THR A 95 1.41 -4.53 -9.40
CA THR A 95 1.60 -3.07 -9.49
C THR A 95 1.79 -2.36 -8.16
N HIS A 96 1.36 -2.95 -7.05
CA HIS A 96 1.39 -2.30 -5.73
C HIS A 96 2.15 -3.15 -4.70
N ALA A 97 2.80 -2.46 -3.77
CA ALA A 97 3.50 -3.04 -2.64
C ALA A 97 2.55 -3.36 -1.48
N GLY A 98 1.39 -2.70 -1.39
CA GLY A 98 0.40 -2.93 -0.33
C GLY A 98 -1.02 -2.57 -0.76
N LEU A 99 -2.00 -3.07 0.01
CA LEU A 99 -3.42 -2.81 -0.21
C LEU A 99 -4.11 -2.40 1.09
N ILE A 100 -4.86 -1.31 1.04
CA ILE A 100 -5.83 -0.94 2.06
C ILE A 100 -7.21 -1.08 1.43
N ILE A 101 -8.10 -1.81 2.08
CA ILE A 101 -9.44 -2.07 1.53
C ILE A 101 -10.53 -1.73 2.55
N ASN A 102 -11.47 -0.91 2.12
CA ASN A 102 -12.78 -0.76 2.77
C ASN A 102 -13.83 -1.30 1.80
N ALA A 103 -14.16 -2.59 1.91
CA ALA A 103 -15.10 -3.23 1.00
C ALA A 103 -16.57 -2.88 1.29
N ALA A 104 -16.83 -2.01 2.27
CA ALA A 104 -18.16 -1.57 2.67
C ALA A 104 -19.14 -2.75 2.81
N ALA A 105 -20.26 -2.74 2.09
CA ALA A 105 -21.24 -3.84 2.15
C ALA A 105 -20.66 -5.20 1.71
N TYR A 106 -19.70 -5.20 0.77
CA TYR A 106 -19.11 -6.43 0.25
C TYR A 106 -18.21 -7.14 1.25
N THR A 107 -17.75 -6.47 2.31
CA THR A 107 -17.11 -7.14 3.45
C THR A 107 -17.96 -8.31 3.95
N HIS A 108 -19.28 -8.18 3.95
CA HIS A 108 -20.18 -9.16 4.56
C HIS A 108 -20.70 -10.22 3.59
N THR A 109 -20.46 -10.06 2.28
CA THR A 109 -21.12 -10.90 1.26
C THR A 109 -20.20 -11.47 0.22
N SER A 110 -19.04 -10.84 -0.05
CA SER A 110 -18.24 -11.16 -1.22
C SER A 110 -17.17 -12.22 -0.94
N VAL A 111 -17.47 -13.46 -1.32
CA VAL A 111 -16.46 -14.52 -1.40
C VAL A 111 -15.51 -14.25 -2.58
N ALA A 112 -15.98 -13.63 -3.66
CA ALA A 112 -15.16 -13.32 -4.83
C ALA A 112 -14.01 -12.34 -4.49
N ILE A 113 -14.27 -11.30 -3.68
CA ILE A 113 -13.23 -10.39 -3.19
C ILE A 113 -12.25 -11.14 -2.28
N LEU A 114 -12.74 -12.00 -1.37
CA LEU A 114 -11.86 -12.82 -0.52
C LEU A 114 -10.90 -13.67 -1.35
N ASP A 115 -11.42 -14.37 -2.36
CA ASP A 115 -10.61 -15.24 -3.21
C ASP A 115 -9.58 -14.43 -4.01
N ALA A 116 -9.93 -13.24 -4.48
CA ALA A 116 -8.98 -12.33 -5.11
C ALA A 116 -7.89 -11.86 -4.14
N LEU A 117 -8.26 -11.46 -2.92
CA LEU A 117 -7.31 -11.01 -1.88
C LEU A 117 -6.31 -12.10 -1.50
N LYS A 118 -6.73 -13.36 -1.44
CA LYS A 118 -5.84 -14.50 -1.14
C LYS A 118 -4.76 -14.75 -2.19
N LEU A 119 -4.85 -14.15 -3.37
CA LEU A 119 -3.83 -14.25 -4.42
C LEU A 119 -2.66 -13.28 -4.20
N LEU A 120 -2.83 -12.28 -3.32
CA LEU A 120 -1.80 -11.30 -3.00
C LEU A 120 -0.86 -11.86 -1.93
N SER A 121 0.43 -11.57 -2.10
CA SER A 121 1.45 -11.79 -1.06
C SER A 121 1.72 -10.53 -0.25
N GLN A 122 1.34 -9.37 -0.78
CA GLN A 122 1.49 -8.05 -0.19
C GLN A 122 0.70 -7.91 1.12
N PRO A 123 1.12 -7.02 2.04
CA PRO A 123 0.33 -6.68 3.20
C PRO A 123 -1.01 -6.04 2.82
N ILE A 124 -2.08 -6.56 3.42
CA ILE A 124 -3.45 -6.07 3.27
C ILE A 124 -3.95 -5.58 4.64
N ILE A 125 -4.52 -4.37 4.70
CA ILE A 125 -5.22 -3.87 5.89
C ILE A 125 -6.69 -3.58 5.54
N GLU A 126 -7.61 -4.14 6.32
CA GLU A 126 -9.04 -3.84 6.21
C GLU A 126 -9.39 -2.58 7.02
N VAL A 127 -10.21 -1.70 6.44
CA VAL A 127 -10.66 -0.46 7.09
C VAL A 127 -12.18 -0.35 7.04
N HIS A 128 -12.77 0.05 8.16
CA HIS A 128 -14.18 0.47 8.25
C HIS A 128 -14.28 1.83 8.92
N LEU A 129 -14.99 2.77 8.28
CA LEU A 129 -15.21 4.11 8.86
C LEU A 129 -15.98 4.04 10.19
N SER A 130 -17.04 3.22 10.23
CA SER A 130 -17.85 2.97 11.42
C SER A 130 -17.43 1.66 12.12
N ASN A 131 -17.89 1.45 13.35
CA ASN A 131 -17.69 0.18 14.04
C ASN A 131 -18.77 -0.84 13.61
N PRO A 132 -18.46 -1.85 12.78
CA PRO A 132 -19.46 -2.82 12.34
C PRO A 132 -20.03 -3.65 13.50
N TYR A 133 -19.29 -3.81 14.61
CA TYR A 133 -19.71 -4.58 15.78
C TYR A 133 -20.74 -3.86 16.67
N GLN A 134 -20.95 -2.56 16.48
CA GLN A 134 -22.05 -1.82 17.11
C GLN A 134 -23.35 -1.86 16.30
N ARG A 135 -23.33 -2.55 15.16
CA ARG A 135 -24.44 -2.61 14.20
C ARG A 135 -25.08 -3.99 14.19
N GLU A 136 -25.91 -4.25 13.18
CA GLU A 136 -26.65 -5.49 13.02
C GLU A 136 -25.72 -6.71 12.94
N ALA A 137 -26.15 -7.85 13.47
CA ALA A 137 -25.31 -9.05 13.60
C ALA A 137 -24.68 -9.53 12.28
N PHE A 138 -25.36 -9.35 11.14
CA PHE A 138 -24.80 -9.73 9.84
C PHE A 138 -23.56 -8.91 9.45
N ARG A 139 -23.34 -7.74 10.07
CA ARG A 139 -22.15 -6.92 9.84
C ARG A 139 -20.95 -7.35 10.66
N HIS A 140 -21.12 -8.27 11.60
CA HIS A 140 -20.01 -8.75 12.44
C HIS A 140 -19.12 -9.74 11.68
N GLN A 141 -19.62 -10.30 10.58
CA GLN A 141 -18.87 -11.20 9.70
C GLN A 141 -18.13 -10.40 8.62
N SER A 142 -16.83 -10.62 8.51
CA SER A 142 -16.00 -10.12 7.42
C SER A 142 -15.41 -11.28 6.61
N TYR A 143 -15.66 -11.29 5.30
CA TYR A 143 -14.96 -12.14 4.35
C TYR A 143 -13.59 -11.57 3.97
N VAL A 144 -13.33 -10.28 4.22
CA VAL A 144 -12.03 -9.65 3.96
C VAL A 144 -11.02 -9.98 5.06
N ALA A 145 -11.45 -9.98 6.32
CA ALA A 145 -10.59 -10.11 7.49
C ALA A 145 -9.69 -11.35 7.46
N PRO A 146 -10.12 -12.54 6.99
CA PRO A 146 -9.24 -13.71 6.89
C PRO A 146 -8.04 -13.55 5.94
N ALA A 147 -8.09 -12.60 5.00
CA ALA A 147 -6.98 -12.30 4.08
C ALA A 147 -6.14 -11.08 4.53
N ALA A 148 -6.66 -10.26 5.46
CA ALA A 148 -5.97 -9.07 5.95
C ALA A 148 -5.00 -9.39 7.09
N LYS A 149 -3.89 -8.63 7.19
CA LYS A 149 -2.97 -8.67 8.33
C LYS A 149 -3.59 -8.07 9.59
N GLY A 150 -4.52 -7.15 9.42
CA GLY A 150 -5.24 -6.48 10.49
C GLY A 150 -6.45 -5.73 9.96
N MET A 151 -7.32 -5.34 10.89
CA MET A 151 -8.53 -4.58 10.61
C MET A 151 -8.61 -3.37 11.56
N ILE A 152 -8.93 -2.21 11.00
CA ILE A 152 -9.17 -0.97 11.74
C ILE A 152 -10.63 -0.57 11.52
N CYS A 153 -11.40 -0.37 12.58
CA CYS A 153 -12.81 0.00 12.47
C CYS A 153 -13.23 1.06 13.48
N GLY A 154 -14.20 1.90 13.09
CA GLY A 154 -14.85 2.87 14.00
C GLY A 154 -14.06 4.14 14.28
N LEU A 155 -12.99 4.42 13.52
CA LEU A 155 -12.14 5.61 13.71
C LEU A 155 -12.33 6.66 12.61
N GLY A 156 -13.39 6.55 11.81
CA GLY A 156 -13.65 7.46 10.68
C GLY A 156 -12.48 7.53 9.70
N ALA A 157 -12.26 8.71 9.12
CA ALA A 157 -11.19 8.96 8.16
C ALA A 157 -9.79 8.63 8.69
N GLN A 158 -9.55 8.80 10.00
CA GLN A 158 -8.27 8.47 10.63
C GLN A 158 -7.92 6.98 10.56
N GLY A 159 -8.91 6.10 10.38
CA GLY A 159 -8.65 4.68 10.16
C GLY A 159 -7.76 4.43 8.94
N TYR A 160 -7.88 5.26 7.89
CA TYR A 160 -7.06 5.13 6.69
C TYR A 160 -5.61 5.57 6.91
N THR A 161 -5.36 6.64 7.67
CA THR A 161 -3.99 7.09 7.95
C THR A 161 -3.25 6.11 8.87
N LEU A 162 -3.95 5.52 9.84
CA LEU A 162 -3.43 4.43 10.66
C LEU A 162 -3.10 3.19 9.81
N ALA A 163 -3.97 2.83 8.85
CA ALA A 163 -3.70 1.74 7.92
C ALA A 163 -2.47 2.00 7.05
N LEU A 164 -2.29 3.23 6.55
CA LEU A 164 -1.11 3.63 5.80
C LEU A 164 0.18 3.53 6.62
N THR A 165 0.14 3.98 7.87
CA THR A 165 1.27 3.84 8.79
C THR A 165 1.60 2.37 9.05
N ALA A 166 0.60 1.51 9.23
CA ALA A 166 0.80 0.07 9.39
C ALA A 166 1.41 -0.57 8.13
N ILE A 167 0.94 -0.21 6.94
CA ILE A 167 1.51 -0.69 5.66
C ILE A 167 2.97 -0.26 5.54
N ALA A 168 3.30 1.02 5.79
CA ALA A 168 4.69 1.50 5.73
C ALA A 168 5.63 0.67 6.62
N GLN A 169 5.20 0.39 7.87
CA GLN A 169 5.98 -0.42 8.81
C GLN A 169 6.15 -1.88 8.35
N LEU A 170 5.12 -2.47 7.76
CA LEU A 170 5.19 -3.84 7.23
C LEU A 170 6.17 -3.92 6.06
N LEU A 171 6.16 -2.93 5.16
CA LEU A 171 7.09 -2.86 4.03
C LEU A 171 8.55 -2.65 4.48
N ASP A 172 8.77 -1.82 5.50
CA ASP A 172 10.11 -1.62 6.08
C ASP A 172 10.63 -2.90 6.76
N GLY A 173 9.76 -3.66 7.42
CA GLY A 173 10.12 -4.93 8.05
C GLY A 173 10.54 -6.01 7.05
N GLU A 174 9.88 -6.09 5.90
CA GLU A 174 10.21 -7.01 4.81
C GLU A 174 11.55 -6.69 4.15
N ASN A 175 11.89 -5.39 4.01
CA ASN A 175 13.18 -4.96 3.45
C ASN A 175 14.39 -5.27 4.35
N ASN A 176 14.17 -5.51 5.64
CA ASN A 176 15.21 -5.74 6.64
C ASN A 176 15.37 -7.21 7.05
N SER A 177 14.60 -8.13 6.46
CA SER A 177 14.59 -9.58 6.77
C SER A 177 15.23 -10.41 5.67
#